data_AF-A0A9E2Q1B6-F1
#
_entry.id   AF-A0A9E2Q1B6-F1
#
_cell.length_a   1.000
_cell.length_b   1.000
_cell.length_c   1.000
_cell.angle_alpha   90.00
_cell.angle_beta   90.00
_cell.angle_gamma   90.00
#
_symmetry.space_group_name_H-M   'P 1'
#
loop_
_entity.id
_entity.type
_entity.pdbx_description
1 polymer ?
#
loop_
_entity_poly.entity_id
_entity_poly.type
_entity_poly.pdbx_seq_one_letter_code
_entity_poly.pdbx_strand_id
1 'polypeptide(L)'
;MAKKKENNRSVEKTLWASADKLRKNMDAAEYKHIVLGLIFLKYISDAFEEKYEQLKLDFENPESEWYIKEPDAQYGALNDRDEYRG
;
A
#
# COMPACT_ATOMS: atom_id res chain seq x y z
N MET A 1 -3.94 0.89 -33.75
CA MET A 1 -3.93 0.84 -32.27
C MET A 1 -2.49 0.61 -31.72
N ALA A 2 -1.51 1.46 -32.03
CA ALA A 2 -0.09 1.20 -31.71
C ALA A 2 0.55 2.12 -30.64
N LYS A 3 -0.12 3.21 -30.20
CA LYS A 3 0.49 4.22 -29.31
C LYS A 3 0.62 3.84 -27.83
N LYS A 4 -0.14 2.84 -27.34
CA LYS A 4 -0.16 2.50 -25.89
C LYS A 4 1.07 1.70 -25.42
N LYS A 5 1.72 0.96 -26.32
CA LYS A 5 2.83 0.04 -25.99
C LYS A 5 4.20 0.73 -25.89
N GLU A 6 4.41 1.83 -26.62
CA GLU A 6 5.65 2.63 -26.51
C GLU A 6 5.73 3.42 -25.20
N ASN A 7 4.62 4.01 -24.75
CA ASN A 7 4.61 4.80 -23.52
C ASN A 7 4.97 3.96 -22.28
N ASN A 8 4.49 2.72 -22.18
CA ASN A 8 4.87 1.83 -21.06
C ASN A 8 6.37 1.54 -21.04
N ARG A 9 6.98 1.24 -22.20
CA ARG A 9 8.43 1.00 -22.28
C ARG A 9 9.25 2.22 -21.90
N SER A 10 8.75 3.42 -22.21
CA SER A 10 9.39 4.68 -21.81
C SER A 10 9.35 4.87 -20.29
N VAL A 11 8.21 4.61 -19.66
CA VAL A 11 8.06 4.73 -18.20
C VAL A 11 8.90 3.68 -17.49
N GLU A 12 8.87 2.43 -17.94
CA GLU A 12 9.70 1.34 -17.42
C GLU A 12 11.19 1.69 -17.48
N LYS A 13 11.68 2.21 -18.62
CA LYS A 13 13.08 2.65 -18.76
C LYS A 13 13.45 3.77 -17.80
N THR A 14 12.57 4.77 -17.64
CA THR A 14 12.81 5.89 -16.73
C THR A 14 12.84 5.43 -15.27
N LEU A 15 11.92 4.54 -14.88
CA LEU A 15 11.90 3.93 -13.55
C LEU A 15 13.16 3.08 -13.31
N TRP A 16 13.57 2.29 -14.29
CA TRP A 16 14.79 1.47 -14.22
C TRP A 16 16.05 2.32 -14.06
N ALA A 17 16.20 3.38 -14.86
CA ALA A 17 17.33 4.30 -14.77
C ALA A 17 17.35 5.09 -13.45
N SER A 18 16.18 5.39 -12.87
CA SER A 18 16.08 6.07 -11.58
C SER A 18 16.46 5.13 -10.43
N ALA A 19 16.02 3.88 -10.49
CA ALA A 19 16.39 2.84 -9.53
C ALA A 19 17.90 2.53 -9.59
N ASP A 20 18.48 2.45 -10.80
CA ASP A 20 19.91 2.21 -10.99
C ASP A 20 20.77 3.34 -10.39
N LYS A 21 20.34 4.60 -10.56
CA LYS A 21 21.00 5.76 -9.93
C LYS A 21 20.93 5.75 -8.40
N LEU A 22 19.81 5.30 -7.82
CA LEU A 22 19.63 5.22 -6.37
C LEU A 22 20.42 4.06 -5.74
N ARG A 23 20.68 3.00 -6.50
CA ARG A 23 21.36 1.79 -6.02
C ARG A 23 22.82 2.03 -5.60
N LYS A 24 23.56 2.93 -6.27
CA LYS A 24 25.04 3.11 -6.09
C LYS A 24 25.80 1.76 -6.17
N ASN A 25 27.08 1.70 -5.79
CA ASN A 25 27.91 0.47 -5.81
C ASN A 25 27.50 -0.60 -4.76
N MET A 26 26.21 -0.86 -4.59
CA MET A 26 25.74 -1.91 -3.70
C MET A 26 25.82 -3.25 -4.43
N ASP A 27 26.32 -4.28 -3.77
CA ASP A 27 26.40 -5.62 -4.34
C ASP A 27 24.99 -6.21 -4.54
N ALA A 28 24.81 -7.06 -5.56
CA ALA A 28 23.53 -7.71 -5.82
C ALA A 28 23.06 -8.56 -4.63
N ALA A 29 23.99 -9.09 -3.82
CA ALA A 29 23.68 -9.83 -2.61
C ALA A 29 23.06 -8.96 -1.51
N GLU A 30 23.40 -7.67 -1.43
CA GLU A 30 22.80 -6.72 -0.47
C GLU A 30 21.50 -6.11 -0.99
N TYR A 31 21.43 -5.85 -2.30
CA TYR A 31 20.24 -5.28 -2.95
C TYR A 31 19.00 -6.17 -2.79
N LYS A 32 19.14 -7.51 -2.82
CA LYS A 32 18.00 -8.43 -2.66
C LYS A 32 17.29 -8.25 -1.32
N HIS A 33 18.02 -7.98 -0.24
CA HIS A 33 17.43 -7.83 1.09
C HIS A 33 16.65 -6.52 1.22
N ILE A 34 17.17 -5.44 0.65
CA ILE A 34 16.48 -4.15 0.63
C ILE A 34 15.23 -4.23 -0.24
N VAL A 35 15.33 -4.77 -1.45
CA VAL A 35 14.18 -4.86 -2.37
C VAL A 35 13.10 -5.80 -1.82
N LEU A 36 13.47 -6.97 -1.29
CA LEU A 36 12.51 -7.87 -0.66
C LEU A 36 11.86 -7.21 0.57
N GLY A 37 12.63 -6.45 1.36
CA GLY A 37 12.11 -5.66 2.48
C GLY A 37 11.09 -4.59 2.04
N LEU A 38 11.37 -3.88 0.95
CA LEU A 38 10.47 -2.86 0.40
C LEU A 38 9.20 -3.47 -0.21
N ILE A 39 9.31 -4.61 -0.92
CA ILE A 39 8.14 -5.33 -1.44
C ILE A 39 7.27 -5.84 -0.28
N PHE A 40 7.90 -6.41 0.74
CA PHE A 40 7.20 -6.88 1.93
C PHE A 40 6.50 -5.72 2.67
N LEU A 41 7.18 -4.59 2.85
CA LEU A 41 6.59 -3.40 3.47
C LEU A 41 5.40 -2.91 2.66
N LYS A 42 5.54 -2.78 1.33
CA LYS A 42 4.43 -2.40 0.43
C LYS A 42 3.27 -3.38 0.57
N TYR A 43 3.52 -4.68 0.59
CA TYR A 43 2.48 -5.69 0.74
C TYR A 43 1.69 -5.53 2.05
N ILE A 44 2.37 -5.35 3.19
CA ILE A 44 1.70 -5.15 4.47
C ILE A 44 0.95 -3.81 4.50
N SER A 45 1.56 -2.75 3.99
CA SER A 45 0.90 -1.44 3.90
C SER A 45 -0.39 -1.52 3.09
N ASP A 46 -0.38 -2.24 1.97
CA ASP A 46 -1.56 -2.38 1.11
C ASP A 46 -2.65 -3.22 1.77
N ALA A 47 -2.29 -4.34 2.39
CA ALA A 47 -3.24 -5.17 3.12
C ALA A 47 -3.86 -4.41 4.31
N PHE A 48 -3.07 -3.59 5.00
CA PHE A 48 -3.57 -2.75 6.09
C PHE A 48 -4.50 -1.66 5.57
N GLU A 49 -4.10 -0.94 4.51
CA GLU A 49 -4.90 0.13 3.91
C GLU A 49 -6.23 -0.40 3.37
N GLU A 50 -6.23 -1.57 2.73
CA GLU A 50 -7.45 -2.23 2.28
C GLU A 50 -8.41 -2.52 3.44
N LYS A 51 -7.89 -3.03 4.57
CA LYS A 51 -8.69 -3.31 5.76
C LYS A 51 -9.19 -2.04 6.44
N TYR A 52 -8.34 -1.02 6.52
CA TYR A 52 -8.69 0.28 7.08
C TYR A 52 -9.86 0.91 6.32
N GLU A 53 -9.80 0.93 4.99
CA GLU A 53 -10.87 1.50 4.16
C GLU A 53 -12.17 0.69 4.27
N GLN A 54 -12.09 -0.64 4.38
CA GLN A 54 -13.27 -1.48 4.63
C GLN A 54 -13.95 -1.11 5.96
N LEU A 55 -13.18 -1.11 7.07
CA LEU A 55 -13.71 -0.77 8.39
C LEU A 55 -14.27 0.64 8.44
N LYS A 56 -13.60 1.59 7.79
CA LYS A 56 -14.05 2.98 7.73
C LYS A 56 -15.40 3.09 7.02
N LEU A 57 -15.57 2.42 5.89
CA LEU A 57 -16.86 2.38 5.19
C LEU A 57 -17.95 1.75 6.06
N ASP A 58 -17.64 0.66 6.76
CA ASP A 58 -18.59 -0.02 7.64
C ASP A 58 -18.99 0.85 8.84
N PHE A 59 -18.06 1.63 9.41
CA PHE A 59 -18.32 2.50 10.56
C PHE A 59 -19.04 3.80 10.17
N GLU A 60 -18.85 4.29 8.94
CA GLU A 60 -19.48 5.52 8.44
C GLU A 60 -20.87 5.29 7.82
N ASN A 61 -21.15 4.08 7.32
CA ASN A 61 -22.40 3.77 6.63
C ASN A 61 -23.56 3.52 7.62
N PRO A 62 -24.63 4.34 7.65
CA PRO A 62 -25.77 4.15 8.57
C PRO A 62 -26.56 2.85 8.39
N GLU A 63 -26.40 2.17 7.25
CA GLU A 63 -27.04 0.87 6.98
C GLU A 63 -26.18 -0.34 7.36
N SER A 64 -24.93 -0.11 7.77
CA SER A 64 -24.01 -1.15 8.22
C SER A 64 -24.34 -1.62 9.64
N GLU A 65 -24.17 -2.91 9.90
CA GLU A 65 -24.27 -3.48 11.26
C GLU A 65 -23.23 -2.90 12.22
N TRP A 66 -22.12 -2.39 11.68
CA TRP A 66 -21.00 -1.83 12.43
C TRP A 66 -21.00 -0.30 12.46
N TYR A 67 -22.10 0.35 12.08
CA TYR A 67 -22.21 1.80 12.05
C TYR A 67 -21.94 2.42 13.43
N ILE A 68 -21.05 3.41 13.49
CA ILE A 68 -20.77 4.19 14.69
C ILE A 68 -21.17 5.63 14.41
N LYS A 69 -22.04 6.20 15.25
CA LYS A 69 -22.57 7.55 15.04
C LYS A 69 -21.59 8.65 15.45
N GLU A 70 -20.84 8.44 16.53
CA GLU A 70 -19.89 9.42 17.07
C GLU A 70 -18.52 9.35 16.36
N PRO A 71 -18.04 10.45 15.74
CA PRO A 71 -16.75 10.46 15.01
C PRO A 71 -15.53 10.09 15.88
N ASP A 72 -15.52 10.49 17.15
CA ASP A 72 -14.42 10.15 18.05
C ASP A 72 -14.36 8.64 18.36
N ALA A 73 -15.53 7.99 18.43
CA ALA A 73 -15.64 6.55 18.61
C ALA A 73 -15.24 5.80 17.33
N GLN A 74 -15.60 6.33 16.15
CA GLN A 74 -15.12 5.80 14.86
C GLN A 74 -13.59 5.83 14.80
N TYR A 75 -12.97 6.96 15.14
CA TYR A 75 -11.51 7.08 15.15
C TYR A 75 -10.88 6.12 16.16
N GLY A 76 -11.49 5.95 17.34
CA GLY A 76 -11.06 4.96 18.32
C GLY A 76 -11.06 3.54 17.77
N ALA A 77 -12.17 3.12 17.15
CA ALA A 77 -12.33 1.80 16.55
C ALA A 77 -11.36 1.57 15.38
N LEU A 78 -11.19 2.56 14.49
CA LEU A 78 -10.24 2.47 13.37
C LEU A 78 -8.78 2.33 13.79
N ASN A 79 -8.43 2.77 15.01
CA ASN A 79 -7.07 2.63 15.54
C ASN A 79 -6.93 1.47 16.53
N ASP A 80 -8.01 0.73 16.80
CA ASP A 80 -7.94 -0.47 17.62
C ASP A 80 -7.28 -1.59 16.82
N ARG A 81 -6.23 -2.18 17.39
CA ARG A 81 -5.48 -3.27 16.78
C ARG A 81 -6.36 -4.51 16.62
N ASP A 82 -7.32 -4.72 17.50
CA ASP A 82 -8.13 -5.93 17.50
C ASP A 82 -9.07 -5.99 16.29
N GLU A 83 -9.45 -4.85 15.71
CA GLU A 83 -10.23 -4.77 14.46
C GLU A 83 -9.45 -5.23 13.21
N TYR A 84 -8.11 -5.23 13.28
CA TYR A 84 -7.23 -5.72 12.20
C TYR A 84 -6.81 -7.17 12.40
N ARG A 85 -7.31 -7.84 13.45
CA ARG A 85 -7.06 -9.25 13.71
C ARG A 85 -8.15 -10.09 13.05
N GLY A 86 -7.93 -10.42 11.78
CA GLY A 86 -8.70 -11.44 11.06
C GLY A 86 -8.38 -12.87 11.51
#